data_AF-A0A9Q1H800-F1
#
_entry.id   AF-A0A9Q1H800-F1
#
_cell.length_a   1.000
_cell.length_b   1.000
_cell.length_c   1.000
_cell.angle_alpha   90.00
_cell.angle_beta   90.00
_cell.angle_gamma   90.00
#
_symmetry.space_group_name_H-M   'P 1'
#
loop_
_entity.id
_entity.type
_entity.pdbx_description
1 polymer ?
#
loop_
_entity_poly.entity_id
_entity_poly.type
_entity_poly.pdbx_seq_one_letter_code
_entity_poly.pdbx_strand_id
1 'polypeptide(L)'
;MRKTYSKMLQQSFIDFCLRNLQATGMDEEVELFQPFQKEQITLPEEAQCMAVKTLLHMCNLQFALRLRSNAEFMSPSGGVPFIKVGAQIVSEFDPIVEYLDLKGISLSQELSGAQRSEMKAYMALTINRFYNAEVFLSWYCEAIAEKITKPRYGAPYAWPLNKILPWYKQQEAKKYLKVQGWLEKSQDEVYEELKMACKALSDKLGDQYYFFLDRPSELDALVFGHLYSLLTFQLIDDKMADIVNSFPSLTRFVERIQDTYFAGAAAEENS
;
A
#
# COMPACT_ATOMS: atom_id res chain seq x y z
N MET A 1 -17.51 27.08 22.55
CA MET A 1 -16.62 26.39 21.58
C MET A 1 -16.53 24.88 21.82
N ARG A 2 -16.13 24.36 23.00
CA ARG A 2 -16.04 22.90 23.24
C ARG A 2 -17.33 22.09 23.01
N LYS A 3 -18.50 22.63 23.37
CA LYS A 3 -19.81 21.98 23.13
C LYS A 3 -20.20 21.91 21.64
N THR A 4 -19.69 22.82 20.82
CA THR A 4 -19.95 22.86 19.38
C THR A 4 -19.08 21.86 18.63
N TYR A 5 -17.81 21.73 19.03
CA TYR A 5 -16.88 20.71 18.52
C TYR A 5 -17.33 19.28 18.86
N SER A 6 -17.78 19.04 20.09
CA SER A 6 -18.29 17.72 20.49
C SER A 6 -19.54 17.31 19.70
N LYS A 7 -20.43 18.26 19.38
CA LYS A 7 -21.58 17.98 18.50
C LYS A 7 -21.18 17.73 17.05
N MET A 8 -20.13 18.40 16.56
CA MET A 8 -19.63 18.22 15.20
C MET A 8 -18.98 16.84 15.01
N LEU A 9 -18.19 16.38 16.00
CA LEU A 9 -17.59 15.05 16.02
C LEU A 9 -18.64 13.93 16.18
N GLN A 10 -19.69 14.19 16.96
CA GLN A 10 -20.79 13.25 17.14
C GLN A 10 -21.66 13.15 15.88
N GLN A 11 -21.87 14.27 15.19
CA GLN A 11 -22.57 14.29 13.90
C GLN A 11 -21.74 13.62 12.80
N SER A 12 -20.42 13.85 12.74
CA SER A 12 -19.55 13.15 11.78
C SER A 12 -19.49 11.65 12.04
N PHE A 13 -19.55 11.23 13.31
CA PHE A 13 -19.62 9.81 13.68
C PHE A 13 -20.97 9.18 13.33
N ILE A 14 -22.08 9.91 13.54
CA ILE A 14 -23.41 9.45 13.14
C ILE A 14 -23.53 9.38 11.60
N ASP A 15 -22.99 10.37 10.89
CA ASP A 15 -22.97 10.37 9.42
C ASP A 15 -22.06 9.26 8.88
N PHE A 16 -20.97 8.91 9.58
CA PHE A 16 -20.14 7.74 9.31
C PHE A 16 -20.93 6.43 9.50
N CYS A 17 -21.64 6.27 10.63
CA CYS A 17 -22.49 5.10 10.89
C CYS A 17 -23.65 4.98 9.89
N LEU A 18 -24.26 6.09 9.48
CA LEU A 18 -25.35 6.11 8.49
C LEU A 18 -24.84 5.82 7.07
N ARG A 19 -23.60 6.20 6.72
CA ARG A 19 -22.96 5.78 5.46
C ARG A 19 -22.66 4.28 5.45
N ASN A 20 -22.27 3.70 6.58
CA ASN A 20 -22.07 2.25 6.72
C ASN A 20 -23.37 1.42 6.63
N LEU A 21 -24.54 2.07 6.66
CA LEU A 21 -25.86 1.43 6.55
C LEU A 21 -26.44 1.47 5.13
N GLN A 22 -25.83 2.21 4.20
CA GLN A 22 -26.18 2.12 2.78
C GLN A 22 -25.41 0.96 2.17
N ALA A 23 -26.15 0.02 1.55
CA ALA A 23 -25.58 -1.14 0.88
C ALA A 23 -24.37 -0.73 0.04
N THR A 24 -23.19 -1.20 0.46
CA THR A 24 -21.98 -1.20 -0.37
C THR A 24 -22.37 -1.75 -1.73
N GLY A 25 -22.01 -1.09 -2.84
CA GLY A 25 -22.43 -1.47 -4.20
C GLY A 25 -22.03 -2.88 -4.67
N MET A 26 -21.48 -3.70 -3.79
CA MET A 26 -21.12 -5.09 -4.00
C MET A 26 -22.06 -5.99 -3.19
N ASP A 27 -22.87 -6.77 -3.91
CA ASP A 27 -23.76 -7.79 -3.32
C ASP A 27 -22.97 -9.02 -2.82
N GLU A 28 -21.72 -9.18 -3.27
CA GLU A 28 -20.84 -10.29 -2.94
C GLU A 28 -19.75 -9.87 -1.94
N GLU A 29 -19.40 -10.78 -1.02
CA GLU A 29 -18.30 -10.58 -0.06
C GLU A 29 -16.95 -10.41 -0.78
N VAL A 30 -16.18 -9.40 -0.37
CA VAL A 30 -14.82 -9.18 -0.86
C VAL A 30 -13.84 -10.00 -0.03
N GLU A 31 -13.08 -10.90 -0.66
CA GLU A 31 -11.98 -11.60 -0.01
C GLU A 31 -10.64 -11.02 -0.46
N LEU A 32 -9.83 -10.47 0.47
CA LEU A 32 -8.49 -9.94 0.19
C LEU A 32 -7.43 -11.00 0.53
N PHE A 33 -6.61 -11.38 -0.44
CA PHE A 33 -5.57 -12.39 -0.26
C PHE A 33 -4.17 -11.77 -0.24
N GLN A 34 -3.36 -12.21 0.74
CA GLN A 34 -1.97 -11.80 0.87
C GLN A 34 -1.11 -12.85 1.61
N PRO A 35 0.23 -12.74 1.56
CA PRO A 35 1.12 -13.53 2.41
C PRO A 35 0.99 -13.22 3.91
N PHE A 36 1.57 -14.08 4.74
CA PHE A 36 1.69 -13.87 6.19
C PHE A 36 2.61 -12.67 6.49
N GLN A 37 2.12 -11.70 7.27
CA GLN A 37 2.78 -10.41 7.50
C GLN A 37 4.11 -10.52 8.27
N LYS A 38 4.18 -11.33 9.33
CA LYS A 38 5.37 -11.36 10.19
C LYS A 38 6.46 -12.25 9.60
N GLU A 39 6.08 -13.39 9.03
CA GLU A 39 7.00 -14.47 8.66
C GLU A 39 7.45 -14.42 7.20
N GLN A 40 6.59 -13.96 6.28
CA GLN A 40 6.79 -14.19 4.84
C GLN A 40 6.87 -12.91 4.00
N ILE A 41 6.04 -11.91 4.28
CA ILE A 41 5.88 -10.78 3.38
C ILE A 41 7.18 -9.99 3.23
N THR A 42 7.47 -9.59 2.00
CA THR A 42 8.58 -8.68 1.66
C THR A 42 8.12 -7.22 1.71
N LEU A 43 9.05 -6.28 1.79
CA LEU A 43 8.71 -4.85 1.86
C LEU A 43 7.82 -4.36 0.69
N PRO A 44 8.10 -4.67 -0.59
CA PRO A 44 7.26 -4.23 -1.70
C PRO A 44 5.84 -4.83 -1.63
N GLU A 45 5.73 -6.07 -1.18
CA GLU A 45 4.45 -6.76 -1.02
C GLU A 45 3.65 -6.14 0.13
N GLU A 46 4.28 -5.79 1.26
CA GLU A 46 3.61 -5.12 2.39
C GLU A 46 3.06 -3.76 1.95
N ALA A 47 3.84 -2.99 1.17
CA ALA A 47 3.41 -1.70 0.65
C ALA A 47 2.17 -1.81 -0.24
N GLN A 48 2.15 -2.76 -1.17
CA GLN A 48 0.99 -2.99 -2.03
C GLN A 48 -0.20 -3.56 -1.24
N CYS A 49 0.03 -4.47 -0.29
CA CYS A 49 -1.01 -5.05 0.54
C CYS A 49 -1.69 -3.98 1.40
N MET A 50 -0.89 -3.12 2.03
CA MET A 50 -1.39 -2.02 2.84
C MET A 50 -2.12 -0.98 2.00
N ALA A 51 -1.65 -0.68 0.79
CA ALA A 51 -2.34 0.22 -0.13
C ALA A 51 -3.76 -0.27 -0.47
N VAL A 52 -3.91 -1.55 -0.83
CA VAL A 52 -5.23 -2.12 -1.15
C VAL A 52 -6.13 -2.23 0.08
N LYS A 53 -5.60 -2.64 1.25
CA LYS A 53 -6.39 -2.60 2.50
C LYS A 53 -6.94 -1.22 2.77
N THR A 54 -6.09 -0.21 2.64
CA THR A 54 -6.46 1.19 2.86
C THR A 54 -7.52 1.65 1.86
N LEU A 55 -7.38 1.28 0.58
CA LEU A 55 -8.39 1.55 -0.45
C LEU A 55 -9.76 0.95 -0.06
N LEU A 56 -9.79 -0.33 0.32
CA LEU A 56 -11.03 -1.01 0.71
C LEU A 56 -11.68 -0.35 1.94
N HIS A 57 -10.88 0.01 2.95
CA HIS A 57 -11.37 0.75 4.12
C HIS A 57 -11.89 2.15 3.77
N MET A 58 -11.19 2.90 2.92
CA MET A 58 -11.62 4.23 2.46
C MET A 58 -12.92 4.16 1.65
N CYS A 59 -13.13 3.08 0.91
CA CYS A 59 -14.40 2.78 0.22
C CYS A 59 -15.51 2.30 1.16
N ASN A 60 -15.25 2.17 2.46
CA ASN A 60 -16.15 1.56 3.47
C ASN A 60 -16.60 0.14 3.08
N LEU A 61 -15.72 -0.64 2.43
CA LEU A 61 -16.01 -2.02 2.08
C LEU A 61 -15.64 -2.94 3.23
N GLN A 62 -16.57 -3.85 3.56
CA GLN A 62 -16.26 -5.00 4.42
C GLN A 62 -15.57 -6.05 3.58
N PHE A 63 -14.45 -6.59 4.08
CA PHE A 63 -13.70 -7.63 3.39
C PHE A 63 -13.14 -8.66 4.37
N ALA A 64 -13.06 -9.91 3.93
CA ALA A 64 -12.42 -10.98 4.66
C ALA A 64 -10.93 -11.06 4.26
N LEU A 65 -10.03 -10.82 5.21
CA LEU A 65 -8.60 -11.01 4.99
C LEU A 65 -8.25 -12.51 5.00
N ARG A 66 -7.61 -12.98 3.92
CA ARG A 66 -7.20 -14.38 3.72
C ARG A 66 -5.69 -14.47 3.59
N LEU A 67 -5.02 -14.82 4.68
CA LEU A 67 -3.58 -15.08 4.67
C LEU A 67 -3.29 -16.43 4.01
N ARG A 68 -2.42 -16.45 3.00
CA ARG A 68 -2.03 -17.66 2.26
C ARG A 68 -0.54 -17.65 1.95
N SER A 69 0.14 -18.75 2.28
CA SER A 69 1.57 -18.88 1.98
C SER A 69 1.87 -18.94 0.49
N ASN A 70 0.93 -19.42 -0.31
CA ASN A 70 1.02 -19.50 -1.76
C ASN A 70 0.21 -18.40 -2.46
N ALA A 71 -0.09 -17.27 -1.79
CA ALA A 71 -0.87 -16.17 -2.35
C ALA A 71 -0.35 -15.71 -3.73
N GLU A 72 0.98 -15.59 -3.88
CA GLU A 72 1.60 -15.24 -5.16
C GLU A 72 1.18 -16.18 -6.30
N PHE A 73 1.15 -17.50 -6.07
CA PHE A 73 0.78 -18.50 -7.08
C PHE A 73 -0.73 -18.59 -7.33
N MET A 74 -1.55 -18.02 -6.45
CA MET A 74 -3.00 -17.90 -6.63
C MET A 74 -3.36 -16.66 -7.46
N SER A 75 -2.48 -15.65 -7.47
CA SER A 75 -2.70 -14.40 -8.17
C SER A 75 -2.58 -14.59 -9.69
N PRO A 76 -3.52 -14.03 -10.49
CA PRO A 76 -3.45 -14.14 -11.95
C PRO A 76 -2.22 -13.41 -12.54
N SER A 77 -1.69 -12.39 -11.86
CA SER A 77 -0.48 -11.69 -12.31
C SER A 77 0.81 -12.19 -11.63
N GLY A 78 0.71 -13.03 -10.61
CA GLY A 78 1.84 -13.34 -9.73
C GLY A 78 2.23 -12.18 -8.81
N GLY A 79 1.43 -11.11 -8.74
CA GLY A 79 1.58 -10.02 -7.77
C GLY A 79 0.58 -10.15 -6.62
N VAL A 80 0.97 -9.73 -5.42
CA VAL A 80 0.07 -9.63 -4.25
C VAL A 80 -0.04 -8.18 -3.80
N PRO A 81 -1.20 -7.75 -3.29
CA PRO A 81 -2.38 -8.55 -2.98
C PRO A 81 -3.28 -8.79 -4.21
N PHE A 82 -4.27 -9.64 -4.03
CA PHE A 82 -5.39 -9.75 -4.96
C PHE A 82 -6.72 -9.88 -4.20
N ILE A 83 -7.80 -9.42 -4.82
CA ILE A 83 -9.16 -9.61 -4.30
C ILE A 83 -9.87 -10.70 -5.09
N LYS A 84 -10.79 -11.37 -4.41
CA LYS A 84 -11.78 -12.24 -5.03
C LYS A 84 -13.17 -11.76 -4.66
N VAL A 85 -14.02 -11.66 -5.68
CA VAL A 85 -15.41 -11.22 -5.57
C VAL A 85 -16.23 -12.17 -6.44
N GLY A 86 -16.97 -13.06 -5.80
CA GLY A 86 -17.67 -14.16 -6.48
C GLY A 86 -16.71 -15.01 -7.32
N ALA A 87 -16.89 -14.98 -8.65
CA ALA A 87 -16.07 -15.69 -9.62
C ALA A 87 -14.88 -14.88 -10.16
N GLN A 88 -14.78 -13.60 -9.83
CA GLN A 88 -13.77 -12.68 -10.36
C GLN A 88 -12.56 -12.60 -9.42
N ILE A 89 -11.36 -12.66 -9.97
CA ILE A 89 -10.10 -12.49 -9.26
C ILE A 89 -9.34 -11.34 -9.93
N VAL A 90 -8.96 -10.33 -9.13
CA VAL A 90 -8.29 -9.13 -9.62
C VAL A 90 -7.08 -8.85 -8.73
N SER A 91 -5.90 -8.74 -9.32
CA SER A 91 -4.64 -8.51 -8.61
C SER A 91 -4.06 -7.13 -8.92
N GLU A 92 -3.21 -6.66 -7.99
CA GLU A 92 -2.52 -5.36 -8.05
C GLU A 92 -3.44 -4.14 -7.86
N PHE A 93 -2.84 -3.04 -7.43
CA PHE A 93 -3.59 -1.86 -6.99
C PHE A 93 -4.43 -1.22 -8.10
N ASP A 94 -3.83 -0.90 -9.25
CA ASP A 94 -4.53 -0.21 -10.34
C ASP A 94 -5.69 -1.05 -10.93
N PRO A 95 -5.52 -2.35 -11.26
CA PRO A 95 -6.63 -3.17 -11.71
C PRO A 95 -7.75 -3.31 -10.68
N ILE A 96 -7.43 -3.34 -9.38
CA ILE A 96 -8.43 -3.34 -8.31
C ILE A 96 -9.22 -2.03 -8.28
N VAL A 97 -8.54 -0.88 -8.41
CA VAL A 97 -9.20 0.43 -8.52
C VAL A 97 -10.16 0.45 -9.72
N GLU A 98 -9.71 0.01 -10.89
CA GLU A 98 -10.53 -0.04 -12.11
C GLU A 98 -11.73 -0.98 -11.93
N TYR A 99 -11.52 -2.13 -11.28
CA TYR A 99 -12.59 -3.07 -10.98
C TYR A 99 -13.67 -2.45 -10.08
N LEU A 100 -13.28 -1.76 -9.01
CA LEU A 100 -14.21 -1.09 -8.11
C LEU A 100 -14.97 0.04 -8.82
N ASP A 101 -14.29 0.82 -9.67
CA ASP A 101 -14.94 1.88 -10.45
C ASP A 101 -16.00 1.32 -11.41
N LEU A 102 -15.75 0.18 -12.05
CA LEU A 102 -16.74 -0.54 -12.87
C LEU A 102 -17.96 -1.03 -12.05
N LYS A 103 -17.81 -1.22 -10.74
CA LYS A 103 -18.89 -1.51 -9.79
C LYS A 103 -19.55 -0.25 -9.21
N GLY A 104 -19.17 0.94 -9.69
CA GLY A 104 -19.68 2.22 -9.23
C GLY A 104 -19.07 2.71 -7.91
N ILE A 105 -17.98 2.08 -7.46
CA ILE A 105 -17.27 2.43 -6.22
C ILE A 105 -15.96 3.12 -6.61
N SER A 106 -15.93 4.45 -6.47
CA SER A 106 -14.71 5.21 -6.74
C SER A 106 -14.60 6.40 -5.78
N LEU A 107 -13.38 6.60 -5.26
CA LEU A 107 -13.08 7.69 -4.34
C LEU A 107 -12.90 9.01 -5.11
N SER A 108 -12.56 8.95 -6.39
CA SER A 108 -12.28 10.09 -7.26
C SER A 108 -13.41 10.50 -8.22
N GLN A 109 -14.63 10.00 -8.05
CA GLN A 109 -15.78 10.36 -8.90
C GLN A 109 -16.01 11.88 -8.98
N GLU A 110 -15.86 12.59 -7.85
CA GLU A 110 -16.08 14.04 -7.73
C GLU A 110 -14.91 14.89 -8.26
N LEU A 111 -13.76 14.29 -8.58
CA LEU A 111 -12.62 15.04 -9.12
C LEU A 111 -12.93 15.54 -10.53
N SER A 112 -12.47 16.75 -10.85
CA SER A 112 -12.49 17.23 -12.23
C SER A 112 -11.56 16.39 -13.12
N GLY A 113 -11.76 16.44 -14.45
CA GLY A 113 -10.87 15.73 -15.38
C GLY A 113 -9.39 16.12 -15.22
N ALA A 114 -9.12 17.39 -14.90
CA ALA A 114 -7.76 17.87 -14.62
C ALA A 114 -7.20 17.28 -13.33
N GLN A 115 -7.98 17.26 -12.25
CA GLN A 115 -7.57 16.66 -10.97
C GLN A 115 -7.36 15.14 -11.10
N ARG A 116 -8.19 14.42 -11.86
CA ARG A 116 -7.97 12.98 -12.12
C ARG A 116 -6.67 12.73 -12.88
N SER A 117 -6.36 13.58 -13.85
CA SER A 117 -5.10 13.50 -14.61
C SER A 117 -3.89 13.76 -13.70
N GLU A 118 -4.00 14.78 -12.84
CA GLU A 118 -2.98 15.09 -11.83
C GLU A 118 -2.82 13.93 -10.82
N MET A 119 -3.92 13.34 -10.36
CA MET A 119 -3.89 12.19 -9.44
C MET A 119 -3.13 11.02 -10.05
N LYS A 120 -3.43 10.67 -11.31
CA LYS A 120 -2.72 9.60 -12.02
C LYS A 120 -1.22 9.91 -12.19
N ALA A 121 -0.84 11.17 -12.35
CA ALA A 121 0.58 11.57 -12.39
C ALA A 121 1.29 11.30 -11.05
N TYR A 122 0.67 11.63 -9.91
CA TYR A 122 1.23 11.33 -8.58
C TYR A 122 1.20 9.84 -8.24
N MET A 123 0.20 9.08 -8.71
CA MET A 123 0.19 7.62 -8.58
C MET A 123 1.36 7.01 -9.36
N ALA A 124 1.58 7.46 -10.60
CA ALA A 124 2.71 7.04 -11.41
C ALA A 124 4.05 7.43 -10.76
N LEU A 125 4.17 8.62 -10.17
CA LEU A 125 5.35 9.00 -9.39
C LEU A 125 5.58 8.02 -8.24
N THR A 126 4.52 7.65 -7.51
CA THR A 126 4.60 6.75 -6.36
C THR A 126 5.10 5.38 -6.78
N ILE A 127 4.50 4.76 -7.79
CA ILE A 127 4.92 3.46 -8.33
C ILE A 127 6.36 3.55 -8.89
N ASN A 128 6.66 4.57 -9.69
CA ASN A 128 7.98 4.68 -10.33
C ASN A 128 9.12 4.99 -9.37
N ARG A 129 8.85 5.49 -8.16
CA ARG A 129 9.88 5.86 -7.18
C ARG A 129 9.86 4.95 -5.95
N PHE A 130 8.75 4.85 -5.25
CA PHE A 130 8.64 4.08 -4.01
C PHE A 130 8.75 2.58 -4.31
N TYR A 131 7.89 2.03 -5.15
CA TYR A 131 7.91 0.60 -5.46
C TYR A 131 9.24 0.15 -6.05
N ASN A 132 9.82 0.92 -6.99
CA ASN A 132 11.14 0.62 -7.55
C ASN A 132 12.25 0.64 -6.49
N ALA A 133 12.24 1.61 -5.56
CA ALA A 133 13.20 1.67 -4.47
C ALA A 133 13.03 0.49 -3.49
N GLU A 134 11.80 0.14 -3.14
CA GLU A 134 11.49 -1.01 -2.27
C GLU A 134 11.98 -2.32 -2.89
N VAL A 135 11.75 -2.53 -4.19
CA VAL A 135 12.22 -3.72 -4.93
C VAL A 135 13.75 -3.74 -4.98
N PHE A 136 14.39 -2.59 -5.26
CA PHE A 136 15.85 -2.46 -5.26
C PHE A 136 16.44 -2.82 -3.90
N LEU A 137 15.95 -2.21 -2.84
CA LEU A 137 16.47 -2.44 -1.49
C LEU A 137 16.21 -3.88 -1.04
N SER A 138 15.05 -4.45 -1.36
CA SER A 138 14.70 -5.81 -0.93
C SER A 138 15.49 -6.89 -1.65
N TRP A 139 15.71 -6.76 -2.97
CA TRP A 139 16.25 -7.85 -3.78
C TRP A 139 17.65 -7.59 -4.33
N TYR A 140 18.07 -6.34 -4.43
CA TYR A 140 19.36 -5.97 -5.02
C TYR A 140 20.41 -5.56 -3.98
N CYS A 141 20.03 -4.88 -2.90
CA CYS A 141 20.94 -4.65 -1.77
C CYS A 141 21.29 -5.99 -1.11
N GLU A 142 22.52 -6.46 -1.28
CA GLU A 142 22.94 -7.80 -0.88
C GLU A 142 22.71 -8.08 0.61
N ALA A 143 23.00 -7.11 1.46
CA ALA A 143 22.81 -7.24 2.90
C ALA A 143 21.34 -7.51 3.27
N ILE A 144 20.41 -6.73 2.70
CA ILE A 144 18.97 -6.88 2.94
C ILE A 144 18.44 -8.16 2.29
N ALA A 145 18.84 -8.42 1.03
CA ALA A 145 18.40 -9.58 0.28
C ALA A 145 18.74 -10.90 0.98
N GLU A 146 19.97 -11.06 1.47
CA GLU A 146 20.42 -12.30 2.11
C GLU A 146 19.91 -12.45 3.55
N LYS A 147 19.85 -11.36 4.32
CA LYS A 147 19.52 -11.43 5.75
C LYS A 147 18.01 -11.37 6.03
N ILE A 148 17.23 -10.74 5.15
CA ILE A 148 15.80 -10.46 5.40
C ILE A 148 14.94 -11.06 4.30
N THR A 149 15.11 -10.60 3.05
CA THR A 149 14.15 -10.87 1.98
C THR A 149 14.10 -12.34 1.57
N LYS A 150 15.26 -12.95 1.27
CA LYS A 150 15.30 -14.37 0.85
C LYS A 150 14.87 -15.33 1.96
N PRO A 151 15.28 -15.16 3.24
CA PRO A 151 14.76 -15.97 4.33
C PRO A 151 13.24 -15.88 4.47
N ARG A 152 12.65 -14.68 4.42
CA ARG A 152 11.19 -14.48 4.51
C ARG A 152 10.45 -15.12 3.34
N TYR A 153 10.86 -14.81 2.11
CA TYR A 153 10.24 -15.35 0.91
C TYR A 153 10.34 -16.89 0.84
N GLY A 154 11.46 -17.45 1.29
CA GLY A 154 11.69 -18.89 1.31
C GLY A 154 11.05 -19.64 2.49
N ALA A 155 10.64 -18.94 3.55
CA ALA A 155 10.18 -19.53 4.80
C ALA A 155 9.03 -20.56 4.67
N PRO A 156 8.05 -20.40 3.77
CA PRO A 156 6.96 -21.37 3.65
C PRO A 156 7.35 -22.69 2.99
N TYR A 157 8.54 -22.77 2.39
CA TYR A 157 8.94 -23.90 1.56
C TYR A 157 9.95 -24.80 2.28
N ALA A 158 9.91 -26.10 1.97
CA ALA A 158 10.95 -27.03 2.40
C ALA A 158 12.20 -26.89 1.52
N TRP A 159 13.34 -27.40 2.02
CA TRP A 159 14.52 -27.57 1.17
C TRP A 159 14.22 -28.55 0.03
N PRO A 160 14.64 -28.29 -1.22
CA PRO A 160 15.52 -27.18 -1.65
C PRO A 160 14.79 -25.91 -2.12
N LEU A 161 13.45 -25.93 -2.18
CA LEU A 161 12.64 -24.83 -2.73
C LEU A 161 12.81 -23.51 -1.97
N ASN A 162 13.04 -23.57 -0.65
CA ASN A 162 13.33 -22.38 0.18
C ASN A 162 14.60 -21.61 -0.20
N LYS A 163 15.45 -22.17 -1.08
CA LYS A 163 16.62 -21.48 -1.64
C LYS A 163 16.46 -21.20 -3.13
N ILE A 164 15.86 -22.13 -3.87
CA ILE A 164 15.66 -22.00 -5.32
C ILE A 164 14.66 -20.89 -5.64
N LEU A 165 13.52 -20.82 -4.95
CA LEU A 165 12.48 -19.83 -5.23
C LEU A 165 12.94 -18.40 -4.95
N PRO A 166 13.56 -18.08 -3.79
CA PRO A 166 14.10 -16.73 -3.58
C PRO A 166 15.20 -16.35 -4.58
N TRP A 167 16.04 -17.30 -5.01
CA TRP A 167 17.04 -17.04 -6.04
C TRP A 167 16.38 -16.67 -7.37
N TYR A 168 15.35 -17.43 -7.78
CA TYR A 168 14.60 -17.15 -9.00
C TYR A 168 13.92 -15.77 -8.95
N LYS A 169 13.21 -15.48 -7.85
CA LYS A 169 12.55 -14.18 -7.62
C LYS A 169 13.53 -13.02 -7.64
N GLN A 170 14.73 -13.19 -7.08
CA GLN A 170 15.79 -12.19 -7.18
C GLN A 170 16.22 -11.92 -8.63
N GLN A 171 16.27 -12.94 -9.49
CA GLN A 171 16.58 -12.73 -10.91
C GLN A 171 15.46 -11.98 -11.63
N GLU A 172 14.21 -12.25 -11.30
CA GLU A 172 13.07 -11.49 -11.84
C GLU A 172 13.11 -10.03 -11.41
N ALA A 173 13.33 -9.76 -10.11
CA ALA A 173 13.49 -8.41 -9.60
C ALA A 173 14.63 -7.67 -10.30
N LYS A 174 15.79 -8.31 -10.53
CA LYS A 174 16.90 -7.73 -11.29
C LYS A 174 16.54 -7.39 -12.74
N LYS A 175 15.80 -8.28 -13.42
CA LYS A 175 15.31 -8.01 -14.79
C LYS A 175 14.34 -6.84 -14.81
N TYR A 176 13.41 -6.79 -13.85
CA TYR A 176 12.48 -5.69 -13.69
C TYR A 176 13.20 -4.36 -13.47
N LEU A 177 14.11 -4.29 -12.49
CA LEU A 177 14.90 -3.08 -12.20
C LEU A 177 15.76 -2.66 -13.40
N LYS A 178 16.24 -3.60 -14.22
CA LYS A 178 16.95 -3.28 -15.46
C LYS A 178 16.05 -2.56 -16.46
N VAL A 179 14.82 -3.06 -16.66
CA VAL A 179 13.83 -2.43 -17.57
C VAL A 179 13.45 -1.04 -17.07
N GLN A 180 13.32 -0.86 -15.76
CA GLN A 180 13.02 0.44 -15.15
C GLN A 180 14.20 1.41 -15.13
N GLY A 181 15.43 0.98 -15.46
CA GLY A 181 16.63 1.82 -15.40
C GLY A 181 17.16 2.04 -13.98
N TRP A 182 16.85 1.15 -13.03
CA TRP A 182 17.27 1.23 -11.63
C TRP A 182 18.46 0.33 -11.28
N LEU A 183 18.76 -0.67 -12.11
CA LEU A 183 19.81 -1.65 -11.79
C LEU A 183 21.23 -1.03 -11.69
N GLU A 184 21.45 0.07 -12.42
CA GLU A 184 22.73 0.78 -12.45
C GLU A 184 22.87 1.84 -11.33
N LYS A 185 21.79 2.12 -10.60
CA LYS A 185 21.81 3.06 -9.49
C LYS A 185 22.56 2.48 -8.30
N SER A 186 23.28 3.35 -7.62
CA SER A 186 23.81 3.12 -6.27
C SER A 186 22.68 3.19 -5.23
N GLN A 187 22.94 2.63 -4.04
CA GLN A 187 21.99 2.69 -2.92
C GLN A 187 21.71 4.15 -2.49
N ASP A 188 22.70 5.04 -2.54
CA ASP A 188 22.52 6.45 -2.21
C ASP A 188 21.66 7.18 -3.25
N GLU A 189 21.79 6.87 -4.54
CA GLU A 189 20.89 7.41 -5.57
C GLU A 189 19.46 6.93 -5.39
N VAL A 190 19.25 5.69 -4.93
CA VAL A 190 17.92 5.15 -4.60
C VAL A 190 17.29 5.91 -3.43
N TYR A 191 18.07 6.24 -2.40
CA TYR A 191 17.59 7.08 -1.29
C TYR A 191 17.26 8.51 -1.74
N GLU A 192 18.04 9.10 -2.65
CA GLU A 192 17.72 10.42 -3.19
C GLU A 192 16.44 10.38 -4.03
N GLU A 193 16.18 9.31 -4.77
CA GLU A 193 14.90 9.12 -5.50
C GLU A 193 13.70 9.06 -4.55
N LEU A 194 13.82 8.34 -3.43
CA LEU A 194 12.81 8.31 -2.37
C LEU A 194 12.58 9.71 -1.77
N LYS A 195 13.66 10.43 -1.46
CA LYS A 195 13.60 11.77 -0.89
C LYS A 195 12.95 12.77 -1.84
N MET A 196 13.25 12.72 -3.13
CA MET A 196 12.61 13.55 -4.15
C MET A 196 11.12 13.25 -4.27
N ALA A 197 10.72 11.98 -4.21
CA ALA A 197 9.33 11.58 -4.25
C ALA A 197 8.57 12.02 -2.98
N CYS A 198 9.17 11.86 -1.80
CA CYS A 198 8.63 12.35 -0.54
C CYS A 198 8.47 13.88 -0.57
N LYS A 199 9.43 14.61 -1.12
CA LYS A 199 9.33 16.06 -1.28
C LYS A 199 8.15 16.45 -2.18
N ALA A 200 8.03 15.85 -3.36
CA ALA A 200 6.93 16.15 -4.27
C ALA A 200 5.55 15.85 -3.66
N LEU A 201 5.42 14.74 -2.94
CA LEU A 201 4.18 14.39 -2.23
C LEU A 201 3.91 15.34 -1.06
N SER A 202 4.94 15.69 -0.28
CA SER A 202 4.83 16.67 0.80
C SER A 202 4.36 18.04 0.28
N ASP A 203 4.95 18.50 -0.82
CA ASP A 203 4.61 19.79 -1.43
C ASP A 203 3.17 19.78 -1.97
N LYS A 204 2.72 18.66 -2.55
CA LYS A 204 1.33 18.48 -3.00
C LYS A 204 0.34 18.44 -1.84
N LEU A 205 0.66 17.72 -0.76
CA LEU A 205 -0.20 17.56 0.39
C LEU A 205 -0.32 18.86 1.19
N GLY A 206 0.80 19.56 1.40
CA GLY A 206 0.85 20.76 2.25
C GLY A 206 0.32 20.49 3.66
N ASP A 207 -0.66 21.27 4.08
CA ASP A 207 -1.36 21.11 5.36
C ASP A 207 -2.75 20.44 5.23
N GLN A 208 -3.06 19.89 4.05
CA GLN A 208 -4.34 19.23 3.81
C GLN A 208 -4.42 17.87 4.50
N TYR A 209 -5.65 17.40 4.72
CA TYR A 209 -5.90 16.06 5.26
C TYR A 209 -5.61 14.97 4.21
N TYR A 210 -6.04 15.20 2.97
CA TYR A 210 -5.90 14.34 1.80
C TYR A 210 -5.32 15.12 0.62
N PHE A 211 -4.87 14.43 -0.43
CA PHE A 211 -4.15 15.05 -1.55
C PHE A 211 -4.97 15.98 -2.45
N PHE A 212 -6.30 15.82 -2.54
CA PHE A 212 -7.12 16.57 -3.53
C PHE A 212 -8.32 17.31 -2.94
N LEU A 213 -9.10 16.67 -2.09
CA LEU A 213 -10.34 17.19 -1.52
C LEU A 213 -10.34 16.98 0.00
N ASP A 214 -11.42 17.38 0.68
CA ASP A 214 -11.67 17.04 2.09
C ASP A 214 -12.09 15.56 2.30
N ARG A 215 -11.84 14.70 1.30
CA ARG A 215 -12.16 13.28 1.27
C ARG A 215 -10.99 12.49 0.67
N PRO A 216 -10.80 11.21 1.05
CA PRO A 216 -9.75 10.37 0.48
C PRO A 216 -9.95 10.15 -1.02
N SER A 217 -8.84 9.88 -1.70
CA SER A 217 -8.73 9.44 -3.08
C SER A 217 -7.90 8.15 -3.17
N GLU A 218 -7.87 7.53 -4.34
CA GLU A 218 -7.05 6.34 -4.60
C GLU A 218 -5.55 6.64 -4.43
N LEU A 219 -5.13 7.89 -4.66
CA LEU A 219 -3.76 8.32 -4.38
C LEU A 219 -3.45 8.27 -2.87
N ASP A 220 -4.37 8.67 -2.01
CA ASP A 220 -4.17 8.64 -0.56
C ASP A 220 -3.94 7.21 -0.07
N ALA A 221 -4.74 6.26 -0.56
CA ALA A 221 -4.56 4.84 -0.24
C ALA A 221 -3.20 4.30 -0.69
N LEU A 222 -2.80 4.60 -1.93
CA LEU A 222 -1.53 4.14 -2.49
C LEU A 222 -0.34 4.72 -1.72
N VAL A 223 -0.32 6.04 -1.51
CA VAL A 223 0.78 6.73 -0.82
C VAL A 223 0.87 6.28 0.63
N PHE A 224 -0.27 6.12 1.33
CA PHE A 224 -0.27 5.60 2.68
C PHE A 224 0.36 4.21 2.77
N GLY A 225 -0.01 3.28 1.88
CA GLY A 225 0.54 1.92 1.91
C GLY A 225 2.07 1.89 1.81
N HIS A 226 2.64 2.68 0.90
CA HIS A 226 4.08 2.84 0.75
C HIS A 226 4.72 3.51 1.98
N LEU A 227 4.25 4.68 2.39
CA LEU A 227 4.84 5.42 3.52
C LEU A 227 4.76 4.64 4.83
N TYR A 228 3.63 3.99 5.11
CA TYR A 228 3.45 3.16 6.30
C TYR A 228 4.47 2.02 6.30
N SER A 229 4.65 1.35 5.18
CA SER A 229 5.61 0.24 5.06
C SER A 229 7.05 0.70 5.21
N LEU A 230 7.41 1.85 4.63
CA LEU A 230 8.74 2.45 4.82
C LEU A 230 9.04 2.83 6.28
N LEU A 231 8.01 3.22 7.05
CA LEU A 231 8.14 3.61 8.45
C LEU A 231 8.15 2.41 9.42
N THR A 232 7.46 1.32 9.08
CA THR A 232 7.19 0.22 10.03
C THR A 232 7.91 -1.08 9.70
N PHE A 233 8.30 -1.30 8.44
CA PHE A 233 8.95 -2.53 8.03
C PHE A 233 10.39 -2.57 8.54
N GLN A 234 10.70 -3.57 9.36
CA GLN A 234 12.00 -3.70 9.99
C GLN A 234 13.07 -4.17 8.99
N LEU A 235 14.04 -3.31 8.73
CA LEU A 235 15.23 -3.61 7.94
C LEU A 235 16.50 -3.58 8.79
N ILE A 236 17.67 -3.60 8.13
CA ILE A 236 18.99 -3.56 8.79
C ILE A 236 19.30 -2.17 9.34
N ASP A 237 18.84 -1.13 8.64
CA ASP A 237 18.96 0.26 9.02
C ASP A 237 17.62 0.98 8.90
N ASP A 238 17.53 2.15 9.54
CA ASP A 238 16.33 2.97 9.59
C ASP A 238 16.35 4.09 8.53
N LYS A 239 17.24 4.04 7.54
CA LYS A 239 17.45 5.16 6.59
C LYS A 239 16.19 5.56 5.85
N MET A 240 15.33 4.60 5.49
CA MET A 240 14.07 4.92 4.82
C MET A 240 13.08 5.61 5.75
N ALA A 241 12.97 5.13 6.98
CA ALA A 241 12.14 5.76 8.00
C ALA A 241 12.66 7.18 8.29
N ASP A 242 13.98 7.38 8.38
CA ASP A 242 14.61 8.69 8.55
C ASP A 242 14.27 9.66 7.40
N ILE A 243 14.29 9.18 6.15
CA ILE A 243 13.89 9.98 4.99
C ILE A 243 12.44 10.42 5.14
N VAL A 244 11.50 9.51 5.43
CA VAL A 244 10.09 9.87 5.57
C VAL A 244 9.86 10.81 6.76
N ASN A 245 10.51 10.55 7.90
CA ASN A 245 10.44 11.37 9.10
C ASN A 245 11.00 12.79 8.91
N SER A 246 11.84 13.01 7.88
CA SER A 246 12.28 14.35 7.51
C SER A 246 11.19 15.22 6.87
N PHE A 247 10.01 14.66 6.57
CA PHE A 247 8.83 15.34 6.02
C PHE A 247 7.63 15.25 6.97
N PRO A 248 7.47 16.19 7.93
CA PRO A 248 6.41 16.13 8.95
C PRO A 248 4.97 16.16 8.42
N SER A 249 4.73 16.70 7.22
CA SER A 249 3.43 16.63 6.53
C SER A 249 3.04 15.19 6.23
N LEU A 250 3.99 14.36 5.78
CA LEU A 250 3.79 12.96 5.44
C LEU A 250 3.65 12.09 6.69
N THR A 251 4.45 12.31 7.72
CA THR A 251 4.29 11.59 9.00
C THR A 251 2.91 11.84 9.61
N ARG A 252 2.47 13.10 9.68
CA ARG A 252 1.11 13.45 10.13
C ARG A 252 0.03 12.82 9.24
N PHE A 253 0.26 12.73 7.94
CA PHE A 253 -0.65 12.05 7.03
C PHE A 253 -0.79 10.56 7.38
N VAL A 254 0.32 9.85 7.57
CA VAL A 254 0.29 8.43 7.96
C VAL A 254 -0.45 8.22 9.27
N GLU A 255 -0.12 9.01 10.31
CA GLU A 255 -0.79 8.93 11.61
C GLU A 255 -2.31 9.13 11.50
N ARG A 256 -2.75 10.15 10.74
CA ARG A 256 -4.19 10.40 10.55
C ARG A 256 -4.92 9.27 9.85
N ILE A 257 -4.34 8.71 8.79
CA ILE A 257 -4.97 7.60 8.05
C ILE A 257 -5.02 6.35 8.94
N GLN A 258 -3.96 6.07 9.69
CA GLN A 258 -3.91 4.97 10.64
C GLN A 258 -4.99 5.11 11.72
N ASP A 259 -5.11 6.28 12.36
CA ASP A 259 -6.12 6.54 13.39
C ASP A 259 -7.55 6.49 12.83
N THR A 260 -7.75 6.93 11.59
CA THR A 260 -9.09 7.02 10.99
C THR A 260 -9.60 5.66 10.52
N TYR A 261 -8.75 4.86 9.87
CA TYR A 261 -9.17 3.64 9.17
C TYR A 261 -8.72 2.34 9.86
N PHE A 262 -7.77 2.40 10.79
CA PHE A 262 -7.16 1.21 11.40
C PHE A 262 -7.21 1.17 12.94
N ALA A 263 -7.78 2.18 13.62
CA ALA A 263 -7.86 2.23 15.08
C ALA A 263 -8.59 1.05 15.76
N GLY A 264 -9.40 0.27 15.01
CA GLY A 264 -10.05 -0.96 15.49
C GLY A 264 -9.34 -2.27 15.11
N ALA A 265 -8.42 -2.25 14.14
CA ALA A 265 -7.81 -3.46 13.56
C ALA A 265 -6.65 -4.02 14.41
N ALA A 266 -6.06 -3.22 15.30
CA ALA A 266 -4.97 -3.63 16.18
C ALA A 266 -5.31 -4.79 17.14
N ALA A 267 -6.60 -5.14 17.29
CA ALA A 267 -7.06 -6.25 18.10
C ALA A 267 -7.05 -7.62 17.37
N GLU A 268 -7.06 -7.64 16.03
CA GLU A 268 -7.16 -8.87 15.23
C GLU A 268 -5.83 -9.38 14.68
N GLU A 269 -4.81 -8.51 14.57
CA GLU A 269 -3.49 -8.86 14.00
C GLU A 269 -2.56 -9.68 14.95
N ASN A 270 -3.05 -10.03 16.14
CA ASN A 270 -2.35 -10.85 17.13
C ASN A 270 -3.01 -12.22 17.40
N SER A 271 -4.02 -12.63 16.62
CA SER A 271 -4.61 -13.97 16.70
C SER A 271 -4.18 -14.88 15.55
#